data_AF-A0A2S9F838-F1
#
_entry.id   AF-A0A2S9F838-F1
#
_cell.length_a   1.000
_cell.length_b   1.000
_cell.length_c   1.000
_cell.angle_alpha   90.00
_cell.angle_beta   90.00
_cell.angle_gamma   90.00
#
_symmetry.space_group_name_H-M   'P 1'
#
loop_
_entity.id
_entity.type
_entity.pdbx_description
1 polymer ?
#
loop_
_entity_poly.entity_id
_entity_poly.type
_entity_poly.pdbx_seq_one_letter_code
_entity_poly.pdbx_strand_id
1 'polypeptide(L)'
;MKEDVQPRLRPSWLLLGPAFVASIAYVDPGNVAANVSAGAQFGFLLLWVIVVANLMACLVQYLSAKLGLVTGSSLPEAVGARMSRPTRVAYWAQAELVAMATDLAEVVGGAIALYLLFDLPLLVGGVITGVVSLILLIVKDRRGQQMFERVITGLLMVIAIGFLTSLFAATPPVDEAAAGLIPRFDGAESILLAAAMLGATVMPHAVYLHSGLARDRHGHPDAGPTRRMLLRVTRWDVGIAMLVAGAVNLSMLLV
;
A
#
# COMPACT_ATOMS: atom_id res chain seq x y z
N MET A 1 -2.09 38.57 28.57
CA MET A 1 -3.03 37.78 27.74
C MET A 1 -2.25 37.23 26.56
N LYS A 2 -1.58 36.09 26.75
CA LYS A 2 -0.99 35.28 25.67
C LYS A 2 -1.79 33.99 25.73
N GLU A 3 -2.71 33.81 24.80
CA GLU A 3 -3.42 32.54 24.66
C GLU A 3 -2.40 31.51 24.17
N ASP A 4 -2.00 30.62 25.08
CA ASP A 4 -1.31 29.38 24.75
C ASP A 4 -2.22 28.54 23.85
N VAL A 5 -1.98 28.61 22.54
CA VAL A 5 -2.60 27.69 21.58
C VAL A 5 -1.96 26.32 21.79
N GLN A 6 -2.48 25.57 22.77
CA GLN A 6 -2.23 24.14 22.90
C GLN A 6 -2.60 23.49 21.55
N PRO A 7 -1.69 22.70 20.93
CA PRO A 7 -2.07 21.93 19.76
C PRO A 7 -3.11 20.90 20.22
N ARG A 8 -4.38 21.15 19.90
CA ARG A 8 -5.49 20.23 20.16
C ARG A 8 -5.13 18.90 19.50
N LEU A 9 -4.65 17.95 20.31
CA LEU A 9 -4.37 16.57 19.94
C LEU A 9 -5.67 15.97 19.40
N ARG A 10 -5.78 15.89 18.07
CA ARG A 10 -6.90 15.23 17.42
C ARG A 10 -6.81 13.72 17.70
N PRO A 11 -7.95 13.04 17.90
CA PRO A 11 -7.98 11.66 18.36
C PRO A 11 -7.24 10.73 17.40
N SER A 12 -6.59 9.72 17.96
CA SER A 12 -5.60 8.84 17.31
C SER A 12 -6.09 8.15 16.03
N TRP A 13 -7.39 7.99 15.83
CA TRP A 13 -7.96 7.48 14.57
C TRP A 13 -7.78 8.41 13.37
N LEU A 14 -7.63 9.72 13.59
CA LEU A 14 -7.29 10.66 12.53
C LEU A 14 -5.81 10.57 12.11
N LEU A 15 -4.95 9.85 12.85
CA LEU A 15 -3.53 9.70 12.53
C LEU A 15 -3.28 8.56 11.53
N LEU A 16 -4.25 7.65 11.38
CA LEU A 16 -4.19 6.46 10.53
C LEU A 16 -4.23 6.74 9.00
N GLY A 17 -4.74 7.91 8.58
CA GLY A 17 -5.02 8.20 7.16
C GLY A 17 -3.87 7.95 6.18
N PRO A 18 -2.67 8.53 6.39
CA PRO A 18 -1.54 8.34 5.48
C PRO A 18 -1.07 6.89 5.36
N ALA A 19 -1.04 6.16 6.48
CA ALA A 19 -0.61 4.77 6.50
C ALA A 19 -1.61 3.85 5.78
N PHE A 20 -2.91 4.12 5.93
CA PHE A 20 -3.96 3.37 5.22
C PHE A 20 -3.99 3.65 3.72
N VAL A 21 -3.73 4.89 3.31
CA VAL A 21 -3.57 5.23 1.88
C VAL A 21 -2.36 4.50 1.31
N ALA A 22 -1.23 4.49 2.04
CA ALA A 22 -0.04 3.76 1.61
C ALA A 22 -0.26 2.23 1.58
N SER A 23 -1.06 1.67 2.48
CA SER A 23 -1.38 0.23 2.48
C SER A 23 -2.23 -0.21 1.31
N ILE A 24 -2.98 0.69 0.67
CA ILE A 24 -3.80 0.33 -0.48
C ILE A 24 -2.97 -0.08 -1.69
N ALA A 25 -1.79 0.53 -1.85
CA ALA A 25 -0.86 0.13 -2.89
C ALA A 25 -0.52 -1.37 -2.78
N TYR A 26 -0.52 -1.93 -1.56
CA TYR A 26 -0.20 -3.35 -1.32
C TYR A 26 -1.36 -4.32 -1.59
N VAL A 27 -2.53 -3.83 -1.98
CA VAL A 27 -3.74 -4.61 -2.29
C VAL A 27 -4.19 -4.30 -3.73
N ASP A 28 -3.25 -3.96 -4.60
CA ASP A 28 -3.49 -3.63 -5.99
C ASP A 28 -3.77 -4.89 -6.85
N PRO A 29 -4.36 -4.74 -8.05
CA PRO A 29 -4.62 -5.87 -8.94
C PRO A 29 -3.37 -6.69 -9.29
N GLY A 30 -2.18 -6.08 -9.28
CA GLY A 30 -0.90 -6.77 -9.46
C GLY A 30 -0.63 -7.80 -8.36
N ASN A 31 -0.77 -7.38 -7.09
CA ASN A 31 -0.66 -8.29 -5.96
C ASN A 31 -1.78 -9.34 -5.94
N VAL A 32 -3.01 -8.97 -6.33
CA VAL A 32 -4.11 -9.95 -6.45
C VAL A 32 -3.74 -11.04 -7.46
N ALA A 33 -3.27 -10.67 -8.65
CA ALA A 33 -2.89 -11.63 -9.69
C ALA A 33 -1.77 -12.57 -9.24
N ALA A 34 -0.73 -12.04 -8.58
CA ALA A 34 0.38 -12.85 -8.07
C ALA A 34 -0.05 -13.79 -6.93
N ASN A 35 -0.80 -13.29 -5.95
CA ASN A 35 -1.21 -14.07 -4.77
C ASN A 35 -2.21 -15.18 -5.14
N VAL A 36 -3.20 -14.87 -5.98
CA VAL A 36 -4.18 -15.86 -6.46
C VAL A 36 -3.50 -16.91 -7.34
N SER A 37 -2.58 -16.51 -8.23
CA SER A 37 -1.82 -17.49 -9.03
C SER A 37 -0.97 -18.40 -8.16
N ALA A 38 -0.40 -17.87 -7.07
CA ALA A 38 0.37 -18.65 -6.09
C ALA A 38 -0.49 -19.65 -5.32
N GLY A 39 -1.67 -19.22 -4.85
CA GLY A 39 -2.64 -20.10 -4.21
C GLY A 39 -3.12 -21.21 -5.14
N ALA A 40 -3.44 -20.87 -6.39
CA ALA A 40 -3.95 -21.82 -7.36
C ALA A 40 -2.91 -22.89 -7.78
N GLN A 41 -1.63 -22.52 -7.89
CA GLN A 41 -0.57 -23.43 -8.37
C GLN A 41 0.14 -24.18 -7.24
N PHE A 42 0.39 -23.53 -6.11
CA PHE A 42 1.22 -24.07 -5.02
C PHE A 42 0.49 -24.16 -3.67
N GLY A 43 -0.80 -23.82 -3.63
CA GLY A 43 -1.58 -23.80 -2.39
C GLY A 43 -0.92 -22.93 -1.33
N PHE A 44 -0.73 -23.51 -0.14
CA PHE A 44 -0.17 -22.81 1.03
C PHE A 44 1.34 -22.72 1.05
N LEU A 45 2.07 -23.29 0.08
CA LEU A 45 3.53 -23.42 0.13
C LEU A 45 4.26 -22.06 0.16
N LEU A 46 3.69 -21.03 -0.46
CA LEU A 46 4.29 -19.68 -0.58
C LEU A 46 3.77 -18.69 0.49
N LEU A 47 3.04 -19.17 1.49
CA LEU A 47 2.43 -18.34 2.51
C LEU A 47 3.48 -17.59 3.35
N TRP A 48 4.61 -18.24 3.68
CA TRP A 48 5.74 -17.59 4.35
C TRP A 48 6.34 -16.43 3.54
N VAL A 49 6.27 -16.48 2.20
CA VAL A 49 6.78 -15.42 1.32
C VAL A 49 5.96 -14.15 1.51
N ILE A 50 4.62 -14.26 1.60
CA ILE A 50 3.73 -13.12 1.88
C ILE A 50 4.07 -12.50 3.24
N VAL A 51 4.31 -13.33 4.25
CA VAL A 51 4.63 -12.85 5.60
C VAL A 51 5.94 -12.07 5.60
N VAL A 52 6.98 -12.60 4.95
CA VAL A 52 8.30 -11.94 4.83
C VAL A 52 8.18 -10.66 4.00
N ALA A 53 7.51 -10.71 2.85
CA ALA A 53 7.19 -9.57 2.01
C ALA A 53 6.55 -8.44 2.84
N ASN A 54 5.49 -8.76 3.58
CA ASN A 54 4.76 -7.77 4.38
C ASN A 54 5.62 -7.20 5.52
N LEU A 55 6.46 -8.03 6.14
CA LEU A 55 7.39 -7.54 7.16
C LEU A 55 8.40 -6.55 6.57
N MET A 56 8.95 -6.84 5.39
CA MET A 56 9.83 -5.93 4.65
C MET A 56 9.11 -4.63 4.25
N ALA A 57 7.88 -4.74 3.74
CA ALA A 57 7.03 -3.59 3.43
C ALA A 57 6.82 -2.68 4.65
N CYS A 58 6.46 -3.27 5.80
CA CYS A 58 6.26 -2.54 7.04
C CYS A 58 7.51 -1.77 7.47
N LEU A 59 8.69 -2.41 7.37
CA LEU A 59 9.95 -1.75 7.66
C LEU A 59 10.22 -0.57 6.71
N VAL A 60 10.08 -0.79 5.40
CA VAL A 60 10.33 0.24 4.38
C VAL A 60 9.36 1.43 4.54
N GLN A 61 8.07 1.15 4.75
CA GLN A 61 7.05 2.18 4.93
C GLN A 61 7.27 2.98 6.22
N TYR A 62 7.63 2.31 7.31
CA TYR A 62 7.98 2.99 8.56
C TYR A 62 9.20 3.91 8.38
N LEU A 63 10.24 3.45 7.68
CA LEU A 63 11.43 4.27 7.39
C LEU A 63 11.08 5.48 6.51
N SER A 64 10.20 5.30 5.52
CA SER A 64 9.74 6.38 4.67
C SER A 64 8.98 7.46 5.43
N ALA A 65 8.00 7.04 6.25
CA ALA A 65 7.23 7.96 7.08
C ALA A 65 8.11 8.65 8.13
N LYS A 66 9.04 7.90 8.73
CA LYS A 66 10.04 8.44 9.67
C LYS A 66 10.91 9.49 9.00
N LEU A 67 11.35 9.28 7.76
CA LEU A 67 12.13 10.28 7.03
C LEU A 67 11.34 11.58 6.92
N GLY A 68 10.12 11.55 6.37
CA GLY A 68 9.28 12.74 6.19
C GLY A 68 9.04 13.50 7.50
N LEU A 69 8.78 12.78 8.59
CA LEU A 69 8.54 13.38 9.91
C LEU A 69 9.80 13.94 10.58
N VAL A 70 10.96 13.33 10.33
CA VAL A 70 12.24 13.71 10.96
C VAL A 70 12.92 14.85 10.21
N THR A 71 12.95 14.80 8.89
CA THR A 71 13.66 15.79 8.07
C THR A 71 12.78 16.94 7.65
N GLY A 72 11.45 16.78 7.69
CA GLY A 72 10.52 17.74 7.11
C GLY A 72 10.62 17.82 5.58
N SER A 73 11.26 16.83 4.93
CA SER A 73 11.40 16.76 3.48
C SER A 73 10.91 15.40 2.98
N SER A 74 10.28 15.38 1.81
CA SER A 74 9.93 14.11 1.16
C SER A 74 11.18 13.37 0.69
N LEU A 75 11.08 12.07 0.46
CA LEU A 75 12.20 11.26 -0.03
C LEU A 75 12.75 11.80 -1.37
N PRO A 76 11.93 12.20 -2.36
CA PRO A 76 12.42 12.84 -3.59
C PRO A 76 13.16 14.16 -3.34
N GLU A 77 12.72 14.99 -2.39
CA GLU A 77 13.41 16.23 -2.02
C GLU A 77 14.78 15.95 -1.38
N ALA A 78 14.83 14.97 -0.49
CA ALA A 78 16.07 14.56 0.18
C ALA A 78 17.10 13.99 -0.81
N VAL A 79 16.65 13.19 -1.78
CA VAL A 79 17.50 12.69 -2.88
C VAL A 79 17.92 13.86 -3.78
N GLY A 80 16.98 14.72 -4.16
CA GLY A 80 17.22 15.86 -5.04
C GLY A 80 18.18 16.91 -4.46
N ALA A 81 18.25 17.05 -3.13
CA ALA A 81 19.18 17.93 -2.44
C ALA A 81 20.61 17.37 -2.35
N ARG A 82 20.77 16.04 -2.41
CA ARG A 82 22.08 15.35 -2.28
C ARG A 82 22.69 14.93 -3.63
N MET A 83 21.89 14.89 -4.69
CA MET A 83 22.30 14.36 -6.00
C MET A 83 22.59 15.48 -7.01
N SER A 84 23.45 15.18 -7.99
CA SER A 84 23.70 16.06 -9.13
C SER A 84 22.47 16.13 -10.06
N ARG A 85 22.36 17.21 -10.85
CA ARG A 85 21.27 17.40 -11.82
C ARG A 85 20.98 16.19 -12.72
N PRO A 86 21.97 15.52 -13.35
CA PRO A 86 21.69 14.36 -14.21
C PRO A 86 21.12 13.18 -13.43
N THR A 87 21.67 12.86 -12.24
CA THR A 87 21.16 11.78 -11.40
C THR A 87 19.74 12.06 -10.90
N ARG A 88 19.44 13.32 -10.56
CA ARG A 88 18.09 13.73 -10.15
C ARG A 88 17.07 13.53 -11.27
N VAL A 89 17.41 13.87 -12.52
CA VAL A 89 16.53 13.66 -13.68
C VAL A 89 16.35 12.16 -13.96
N ALA A 90 17.40 11.35 -13.81
CA ALA A 90 17.30 9.90 -13.96
C ALA A 90 16.35 9.27 -12.91
N TYR A 91 16.44 9.67 -11.64
CA TYR A 91 15.50 9.24 -10.60
C TYR A 91 14.07 9.70 -10.87
N TRP A 92 13.89 10.92 -11.37
CA TRP A 92 12.56 11.40 -11.76
C TRP A 92 11.96 10.56 -12.90
N ALA A 93 12.74 10.32 -13.96
CA ALA A 93 12.28 9.50 -15.09
C ALA A 93 11.96 8.06 -14.66
N GLN A 94 12.77 7.48 -13.77
CA GLN A 94 12.53 6.16 -13.20
C GLN A 94 11.25 6.13 -12.35
N ALA A 95 11.03 7.13 -11.50
CA ALA A 95 9.84 7.23 -10.67
C ALA A 95 8.57 7.37 -11.53
N GLU A 96 8.63 8.18 -12.59
CA GLU A 96 7.52 8.37 -13.54
C GLU A 96 7.19 7.07 -14.26
N LEU A 97 8.22 6.34 -14.73
CA LEU A 97 8.04 5.06 -15.42
C LEU A 97 7.43 4.01 -14.49
N VAL A 98 7.85 3.96 -13.23
CA VAL A 98 7.25 3.07 -12.23
C VAL A 98 5.81 3.44 -11.92
N ALA A 99 5.49 4.73 -11.79
CA ALA A 99 4.12 5.17 -11.57
C ALA A 99 3.21 4.82 -12.75
N MET A 100 3.66 5.04 -13.99
CA MET A 100 2.92 4.65 -15.20
C MET A 100 2.71 3.13 -15.29
N ALA A 101 3.72 2.33 -14.91
CA ALA A 101 3.61 0.87 -14.93
C ALA A 101 2.56 0.37 -13.92
N THR A 102 2.51 0.97 -12.73
CA THR A 102 1.48 0.65 -11.72
C THR A 102 0.09 1.08 -12.20
N ASP A 103 -0.06 2.30 -12.71
CA ASP A 103 -1.34 2.80 -13.22
C ASP A 103 -1.89 1.92 -14.35
N LEU A 104 -1.00 1.43 -15.23
CA LEU A 104 -1.39 0.46 -16.27
C LEU A 104 -1.97 -0.83 -15.67
N ALA A 105 -1.35 -1.38 -14.63
CA ALA A 105 -1.85 -2.59 -13.96
C ALA A 105 -3.21 -2.34 -13.28
N GLU A 106 -3.40 -1.16 -12.68
CA GLU A 106 -4.67 -0.78 -12.05
C GLU A 106 -5.80 -0.58 -13.06
N VAL A 107 -5.53 0.10 -14.18
CA VAL A 107 -6.51 0.34 -15.25
C VAL A 107 -6.91 -0.98 -15.92
N VAL A 108 -5.94 -1.86 -16.20
CA VAL A 108 -6.21 -3.19 -16.77
C VAL A 108 -6.99 -4.05 -15.77
N GLY A 109 -6.60 -4.05 -14.49
CA GLY A 109 -7.32 -4.77 -13.44
C GLY A 109 -8.77 -4.30 -13.30
N GLY A 110 -9.00 -2.98 -13.30
CA GLY A 110 -10.34 -2.39 -13.27
C GLY A 110 -11.18 -2.74 -14.50
N ALA A 111 -10.58 -2.71 -15.69
CA ALA A 111 -11.25 -3.11 -16.93
C ALA A 111 -11.69 -4.58 -16.90
N ILE A 112 -10.82 -5.49 -16.42
CA ILE A 112 -11.12 -6.91 -16.26
C ILE A 112 -12.22 -7.12 -15.22
N ALA A 113 -12.18 -6.39 -14.09
CA ALA A 113 -13.23 -6.48 -13.07
C ALA A 113 -14.60 -6.06 -13.62
N LEU A 114 -14.67 -4.99 -14.41
CA LEU A 114 -15.91 -4.54 -15.06
C LEU A 114 -16.40 -5.52 -16.13
N TYR A 115 -15.49 -6.14 -16.87
CA TYR A 115 -15.82 -7.22 -17.80
C TYR A 115 -16.44 -8.41 -17.06
N LEU A 116 -15.83 -8.87 -15.97
CA LEU A 116 -16.35 -10.00 -15.19
C LEU A 116 -17.71 -9.71 -14.52
N LEU A 117 -17.95 -8.47 -14.10
CA LEU A 117 -19.15 -8.09 -13.35
C LEU A 117 -20.35 -7.74 -14.24
N PHE A 118 -20.11 -7.09 -15.38
CA PHE A 118 -21.16 -6.52 -16.23
C PHE A 118 -21.06 -6.94 -17.70
N ASP A 119 -20.11 -7.83 -18.04
CA ASP A 119 -19.85 -8.28 -19.42
C ASP A 119 -19.54 -7.12 -20.39
N LEU A 120 -18.91 -6.06 -19.86
CA LEU A 120 -18.57 -4.85 -20.62
C LEU A 120 -17.28 -5.04 -21.43
N PRO A 121 -17.21 -4.56 -22.70
CA PRO A 121 -15.98 -4.62 -23.48
C PRO A 121 -14.79 -3.98 -22.75
N LEU A 122 -13.62 -4.61 -22.81
CA LEU A 122 -12.41 -4.18 -22.07
C LEU A 122 -12.04 -2.72 -22.32
N LEU A 123 -12.20 -2.23 -23.56
CA LEU A 123 -11.93 -0.82 -23.88
C LEU A 123 -12.88 0.14 -23.14
N VAL A 124 -14.16 -0.21 -23.05
CA VAL A 124 -15.16 0.58 -22.32
C VAL A 124 -14.86 0.52 -20.82
N GLY A 125 -14.53 -0.66 -20.29
CA GLY A 125 -14.12 -0.83 -18.89
C GLY A 125 -12.89 -0.01 -18.53
N GLY A 126 -11.87 0.02 -19.40
CA GLY A 126 -10.66 0.82 -19.21
C GLY A 126 -10.94 2.33 -19.22
N VAL A 127 -11.77 2.80 -20.16
CA VAL A 127 -12.19 4.21 -20.21
C VAL A 127 -12.98 4.60 -18.94
N ILE A 128 -13.91 3.76 -18.51
CA ILE A 128 -14.67 4.00 -17.27
C ILE A 128 -13.72 4.09 -16.07
N THR A 129 -12.81 3.14 -15.93
CA THR A 129 -11.83 3.11 -14.84
C THR A 129 -10.98 4.39 -14.83
N GLY A 130 -10.46 4.79 -16.00
CA GLY A 130 -9.67 6.03 -16.12
C GLY A 130 -10.47 7.30 -15.79
N VAL A 131 -11.73 7.39 -16.22
CA VAL A 131 -12.61 8.51 -15.87
C VAL A 131 -12.89 8.56 -14.37
N VAL A 132 -13.15 7.42 -13.74
CA VAL A 132 -13.36 7.33 -12.29
C VAL A 132 -12.11 7.74 -11.52
N SER A 133 -10.92 7.26 -11.93
CA SER A 133 -9.64 7.66 -11.35
C SER A 133 -9.40 9.17 -11.45
N LEU A 134 -9.70 9.79 -12.60
CA LEU A 134 -9.59 11.23 -12.78
C LEU A 134 -10.57 12.01 -11.89
N ILE A 135 -11.81 11.52 -11.74
CA ILE A 135 -12.79 12.12 -10.83
C ILE A 135 -12.30 12.07 -9.38
N LEU A 136 -11.75 10.93 -8.93
CA LEU A 136 -11.18 10.80 -7.58
C LEU A 136 -10.05 11.80 -7.35
N LEU A 137 -9.21 12.03 -8.37
CA LEU A 137 -8.12 12.99 -8.32
C LEU A 137 -8.62 14.44 -8.23
N ILE A 138 -9.66 14.81 -9.00
CA ILE A 138 -10.32 16.12 -8.91
C ILE A 138 -10.97 16.35 -7.54
N VAL A 139 -11.58 15.29 -6.96
CA VAL A 139 -12.20 15.36 -5.63
C VAL A 139 -11.15 15.61 -4.55
N LYS A 140 -9.97 15.00 -4.66
CA LYS A 140 -8.83 15.24 -3.76
C LYS A 140 -8.42 16.71 -3.78
N ASP A 141 -8.30 17.33 -4.96
CA ASP A 141 -7.89 18.72 -5.11
C ASP A 141 -8.92 19.72 -4.53
N ARG A 142 -10.22 19.43 -4.66
CA ARG A 142 -11.29 20.36 -4.24
C ARG A 142 -11.74 20.19 -2.79
N ARG A 143 -11.78 18.96 -2.26
CA ARG A 143 -12.37 18.66 -0.93
C ARG A 143 -11.33 18.32 0.14
N GLY A 144 -10.05 18.33 -0.23
CA GLY A 144 -8.92 18.15 0.69
C GLY A 144 -8.66 16.69 1.07
N GLN A 145 -7.47 16.47 1.65
CA GLN A 145 -6.90 15.15 1.95
C GLN A 145 -7.80 14.24 2.81
N GLN A 146 -8.59 14.80 3.74
CA GLN A 146 -9.41 14.00 4.66
C GLN A 146 -10.58 13.28 3.98
N MET A 147 -11.18 13.88 2.95
CA MET A 147 -12.27 13.23 2.20
C MET A 147 -11.73 12.10 1.32
N PHE A 148 -10.57 12.33 0.70
CA PHE A 148 -9.86 11.31 -0.07
C PHE A 148 -9.51 10.11 0.81
N GLU A 149 -8.90 10.33 1.98
CA GLU A 149 -8.56 9.27 2.94
C GLU A 149 -9.80 8.43 3.31
N ARG A 150 -10.95 9.06 3.62
CA ARG A 150 -12.17 8.32 3.97
C ARG A 150 -12.73 7.45 2.84
N VAL A 151 -12.74 7.96 1.62
CA VAL A 151 -13.22 7.20 0.44
C VAL A 151 -12.34 5.97 0.22
N ILE A 152 -11.03 6.17 0.28
CA ILE A 152 -10.01 5.13 0.11
C ILE A 152 -10.10 4.08 1.23
N THR A 153 -10.26 4.49 2.50
CA THR A 153 -10.50 3.55 3.60
C THR A 153 -11.80 2.76 3.43
N GLY A 154 -12.86 3.38 2.91
CA GLY A 154 -14.13 2.71 2.60
C GLY A 154 -13.96 1.62 1.53
N LEU A 155 -13.28 1.95 0.42
CA LEU A 155 -12.94 0.99 -0.63
C LEU A 155 -12.10 -0.18 -0.10
N LEU A 156 -11.08 0.11 0.72
CA LEU A 156 -10.27 -0.95 1.34
C LEU A 156 -11.10 -1.87 2.22
N MET A 157 -12.03 -1.33 3.00
CA MET A 157 -12.92 -2.15 3.82
C MET A 157 -13.79 -3.09 2.97
N VAL A 158 -14.29 -2.63 1.81
CA VAL A 158 -15.06 -3.49 0.90
C VAL A 158 -14.19 -4.65 0.41
N ILE A 159 -12.96 -4.39 -0.01
CA ILE A 159 -12.02 -5.44 -0.46
C ILE A 159 -11.70 -6.40 0.68
N ALA A 160 -11.36 -5.86 1.86
CA ALA A 160 -11.01 -6.67 3.03
C ALA A 160 -12.17 -7.56 3.47
N ILE A 161 -13.39 -7.01 3.55
CA ILE A 161 -14.59 -7.79 3.88
C ILE A 161 -14.82 -8.87 2.82
N GLY A 162 -14.73 -8.53 1.53
CA GLY A 162 -14.89 -9.50 0.44
C GLY A 162 -13.99 -10.71 0.58
N PHE A 163 -12.67 -10.51 0.62
CA PHE A 163 -11.72 -11.62 0.72
C PHE A 163 -11.75 -12.34 2.06
N LEU A 164 -11.93 -11.62 3.18
CA LEU A 164 -12.05 -12.27 4.49
C LEU A 164 -13.32 -13.11 4.56
N THR A 165 -14.45 -12.68 3.99
CA THR A 165 -15.66 -13.51 3.95
C THR A 165 -15.47 -14.76 3.09
N SER A 166 -14.77 -14.67 1.96
CA SER A 166 -14.41 -15.85 1.15
C SER A 166 -13.55 -16.84 1.95
N LEU A 167 -12.61 -16.33 2.75
CA LEU A 167 -11.78 -17.16 3.63
C LEU A 167 -12.61 -17.90 4.70
N PHE A 168 -13.64 -17.27 5.27
CA PHE A 168 -14.53 -17.94 6.24
C PHE A 168 -15.53 -18.88 5.57
N ALA A 169 -15.93 -18.62 4.32
CA ALA A 169 -16.83 -19.48 3.56
C ALA A 169 -16.14 -20.78 3.11
N ALA A 170 -14.86 -20.71 2.78
CA ALA A 170 -14.01 -21.84 2.42
C ALA A 170 -12.84 -21.94 3.42
N THR A 171 -13.14 -22.20 4.70
CA THR A 171 -12.12 -22.28 5.76
C THR A 171 -11.02 -23.28 5.38
N PRO A 172 -9.78 -22.82 5.12
CA PRO A 172 -8.69 -23.72 4.79
C PRO A 172 -8.27 -24.53 6.03
N PRO A 173 -7.71 -25.72 5.84
CA PRO A 173 -7.17 -26.51 6.93
C PRO A 173 -6.05 -25.73 7.65
N VAL A 174 -6.22 -25.46 8.94
CA VAL A 174 -5.30 -24.64 9.75
C VAL A 174 -3.91 -25.28 9.84
N ASP A 175 -3.87 -26.60 9.78
CA ASP A 175 -2.67 -27.44 9.72
C ASP A 175 -1.87 -27.23 8.43
N GLU A 176 -2.52 -27.18 7.27
CA GLU A 176 -1.85 -26.91 6.00
C GLU A 176 -1.38 -25.45 5.88
N ALA A 177 -2.18 -24.50 6.38
CA ALA A 177 -1.76 -23.10 6.47
C ALA A 177 -0.55 -22.90 7.40
N ALA A 178 -0.50 -23.62 8.52
CA ALA A 178 0.63 -23.60 9.44
C ALA A 178 1.88 -24.26 8.82
N ALA A 179 1.72 -25.32 8.03
CA ALA A 179 2.81 -25.93 7.28
C ALA A 179 3.37 -24.97 6.20
N GLY A 180 2.51 -24.16 5.59
CA GLY A 180 2.87 -23.11 4.62
C GLY A 180 3.70 -21.95 5.17
N LEU A 181 3.71 -21.75 6.50
CA LEU A 181 4.59 -20.79 7.16
C LEU A 181 6.06 -21.25 7.22
N ILE A 182 6.33 -22.53 6.95
CA ILE A 182 7.69 -23.07 6.93
C ILE A 182 8.32 -22.77 5.57
N PRO A 183 9.49 -22.11 5.51
CA PRO A 183 10.14 -21.79 4.24
C PRO A 183 10.50 -23.06 3.45
N ARG A 184 9.72 -23.33 2.40
CA ARG A 184 9.91 -24.43 1.46
C ARG A 184 9.65 -23.95 0.04
N PHE A 185 10.32 -24.59 -0.91
CA PHE A 185 10.12 -24.39 -2.33
C PHE A 185 9.89 -25.76 -2.98
N ASP A 186 9.08 -25.79 -4.03
CA ASP A 186 8.89 -26.97 -4.87
C ASP A 186 9.12 -26.60 -6.34
N GLY A 187 10.25 -27.03 -6.89
CA GLY A 187 10.64 -26.72 -8.27
C GLY A 187 11.03 -25.25 -8.54
N ALA A 188 11.35 -24.96 -9.80
CA ALA A 188 11.80 -23.63 -10.24
C ALA A 188 10.65 -22.61 -10.34
N GLU A 189 9.43 -23.06 -10.63
CA GLU A 189 8.26 -22.18 -10.77
C GLU A 189 7.84 -21.57 -9.43
N SER A 190 7.91 -22.31 -8.32
CA SER A 190 7.63 -21.76 -6.98
C SER A 190 8.65 -20.69 -6.58
N ILE A 191 9.92 -20.84 -6.99
CA ILE A 191 10.96 -19.83 -6.78
C ILE A 191 10.68 -18.58 -7.62
N LEU A 192 10.29 -18.75 -8.88
CA LEU A 192 9.93 -17.63 -9.76
C LEU A 192 8.75 -16.84 -9.20
N LEU A 193 7.72 -17.55 -8.72
CA LEU A 193 6.53 -16.93 -8.16
C LEU A 193 6.81 -16.28 -6.81
N ALA A 194 7.63 -16.91 -5.95
CA ALA A 194 8.12 -16.29 -4.72
C ALA A 194 8.91 -15.00 -4.99
N ALA A 195 9.80 -15.02 -5.99
CA ALA A 195 10.56 -13.85 -6.41
C ALA A 195 9.63 -12.75 -6.96
N ALA A 196 8.60 -13.12 -7.73
CA ALA A 196 7.60 -12.19 -8.22
C ALA A 196 6.80 -11.56 -7.06
N MET A 197 6.34 -12.35 -6.08
CA MET A 197 5.62 -11.87 -4.90
C MET A 197 6.49 -10.91 -4.06
N LEU A 198 7.74 -11.29 -3.78
CA LEU A 198 8.68 -10.42 -3.05
C LEU A 198 8.98 -9.13 -3.84
N GLY A 199 9.20 -9.22 -5.14
CA GLY A 199 9.52 -8.10 -6.01
C GLY A 199 8.35 -7.11 -6.16
N ALA A 200 7.13 -7.62 -6.31
CA ALA A 200 5.92 -6.82 -6.43
C ALA A 200 5.55 -6.09 -5.13
N THR A 201 6.01 -6.59 -3.98
CA THR A 201 5.61 -6.03 -2.68
C THR A 201 6.12 -4.61 -2.47
N VAL A 202 7.39 -4.30 -2.78
CA VAL A 202 7.94 -2.98 -2.46
C VAL A 202 7.71 -2.01 -3.61
N MET A 203 6.63 -1.23 -3.52
CA MET A 203 6.28 -0.21 -4.53
C MET A 203 7.01 1.12 -4.28
N PRO A 204 7.95 1.54 -5.15
CA PRO A 204 8.75 2.76 -4.93
C PRO A 204 7.90 4.03 -4.87
N HIS A 205 6.85 4.14 -5.69
CA HIS A 205 5.97 5.30 -5.71
C HIS A 205 5.19 5.44 -4.39
N ALA A 206 4.80 4.33 -3.76
CA ALA A 206 4.14 4.33 -2.46
C ALA A 206 5.09 4.81 -1.36
N VAL A 207 6.37 4.43 -1.44
CA VAL A 207 7.42 4.94 -0.53
C VAL A 207 7.55 6.46 -0.67
N TYR A 208 7.64 7.00 -1.89
CA TYR A 208 7.71 8.44 -2.10
C TYR A 208 6.46 9.15 -1.57
N LEU A 209 5.27 8.64 -1.91
CA LEU A 209 3.99 9.20 -1.50
C LEU A 209 3.85 9.24 0.02
N HIS A 210 4.19 8.16 0.72
CA HIS A 210 4.06 8.09 2.18
C HIS A 210 4.98 9.11 2.87
N SER A 211 6.21 9.31 2.39
CA SER A 211 7.09 10.34 2.93
C SER A 211 6.50 11.75 2.80
N GLY A 212 5.83 12.04 1.67
CA GLY A 212 5.14 13.31 1.42
C GLY A 212 3.90 13.48 2.30
N LEU A 213 3.01 12.49 2.33
CA LEU A 213 1.79 12.52 3.15
C LEU A 213 2.09 12.62 4.65
N ALA A 214 3.12 11.92 5.13
CA ALA A 214 3.55 11.99 6.52
C ALA A 214 4.01 13.41 6.89
N ARG A 215 4.76 14.07 6.00
CA ARG A 215 5.19 15.47 6.15
C ARG A 215 4.02 16.44 6.11
N ASP A 216 3.16 16.35 5.09
CA ASP A 216 2.08 17.31 4.89
C ASP A 216 1.05 17.25 6.04
N ARG A 217 0.89 16.09 6.69
CA ARG A 217 -0.02 15.91 7.82
C ARG A 217 0.57 16.28 9.18
N HIS A 218 1.85 15.99 9.44
CA HIS A 218 2.46 16.18 10.77
C HIS A 218 3.41 17.37 10.86
N GLY A 219 3.75 17.99 9.72
CA GLY A 219 4.72 19.07 9.63
C GLY A 219 6.13 18.62 10.04
N HIS A 220 6.92 19.58 10.53
CA HIS A 220 8.26 19.35 11.08
C HIS A 220 8.30 19.72 12.57
N PRO A 221 7.87 18.81 13.47
CA PRO A 221 7.90 19.08 14.89
C PRO A 221 9.34 19.06 15.42
N ASP A 222 9.67 20.05 16.26
CA ASP A 222 10.99 20.19 16.88
C ASP A 222 11.41 18.93 17.67
N ALA A 223 12.72 18.78 17.84
CA ALA A 223 13.28 17.68 18.62
C ALA A 223 12.78 17.72 20.07
N GLY A 224 11.95 16.75 20.45
CA GLY A 224 11.31 16.74 21.76
C GLY A 224 10.37 15.55 22.00
N PRO A 225 9.64 15.55 23.12
CA PRO A 225 8.68 14.50 23.47
C PRO A 225 7.58 14.32 22.42
N THR A 226 7.12 15.41 21.79
CA THR A 226 6.11 15.40 20.71
C THR A 226 6.55 14.58 19.52
N ARG A 227 7.80 14.74 19.05
CA ARG A 227 8.35 13.96 17.94
C ARG A 227 8.50 12.48 18.28
N ARG A 228 8.91 12.14 19.51
CA ARG A 228 8.98 10.73 19.95
C ARG A 228 7.59 10.09 20.03
N MET A 229 6.59 10.83 20.48
CA MET A 229 5.20 10.36 20.50
C MET A 229 4.69 10.12 19.09
N LEU A 230 4.87 11.07 18.17
CA LEU A 230 4.46 10.93 16.78
C LEU A 230 5.13 9.74 16.10
N LEU A 231 6.44 9.53 16.29
CA LEU A 231 7.13 8.35 15.76
C LEU A 231 6.56 7.03 16.29
N ARG A 232 6.17 6.97 17.58
CA ARG A 232 5.52 5.78 18.15
C ARG A 232 4.14 5.55 17.56
N VAL A 233 3.36 6.61 17.37
CA VAL A 233 2.04 6.52 16.74
C VAL A 233 2.17 6.07 15.29
N THR A 234 3.03 6.71 14.50
CA THR A 234 3.30 6.31 13.11
C THR A 234 3.75 4.86 13.02
N ARG A 235 4.56 4.36 13.97
CA ARG A 235 4.95 2.94 14.00
C ARG A 235 3.75 2.01 14.17
N TRP A 236 2.84 2.33 15.08
CA TRP A 236 1.62 1.55 15.30
C TRP A 236 0.68 1.67 14.10
N ASP A 237 0.53 2.86 13.53
CA ASP A 237 -0.34 3.10 12.37
C ASP A 237 0.11 2.30 11.15
N VAL A 238 1.41 2.37 10.82
CA VAL A 238 1.99 1.55 9.74
C VAL A 238 1.86 0.07 10.07
N GLY A 239 2.13 -0.35 11.30
CA GLY A 239 1.99 -1.74 11.72
C GLY A 239 0.58 -2.28 11.53
N ILE A 240 -0.45 -1.52 11.94
CA ILE A 240 -1.85 -1.91 11.80
C ILE A 240 -2.26 -1.94 10.32
N ALA A 241 -1.92 -0.91 9.55
CA ALA A 241 -2.29 -0.83 8.13
C ALA A 241 -1.65 -1.97 7.31
N MET A 242 -0.39 -2.28 7.57
CA MET A 242 0.33 -3.39 6.94
C MET A 242 -0.19 -4.75 7.40
N LEU A 243 -0.61 -4.88 8.66
CA LEU A 243 -1.25 -6.12 9.14
C LEU A 243 -2.56 -6.37 8.41
N VAL A 244 -3.40 -5.34 8.23
CA VAL A 244 -4.65 -5.43 7.45
C VAL A 244 -4.35 -5.81 6.00
N ALA A 245 -3.42 -5.13 5.32
CA ALA A 245 -3.02 -5.48 3.96
C ALA A 245 -2.48 -6.91 3.86
N GLY A 246 -1.71 -7.35 4.86
CA GLY A 246 -1.21 -8.72 4.98
C GLY A 246 -2.31 -9.75 5.12
N ALA A 247 -3.29 -9.48 5.97
CA ALA A 247 -4.44 -10.36 6.15
C ALA A 247 -5.23 -10.50 4.85
N VAL A 248 -5.37 -9.41 4.10
CA VAL A 248 -6.02 -9.42 2.78
C VAL A 248 -5.20 -10.24 1.78
N ASN A 249 -3.89 -10.00 1.65
CA ASN A 249 -3.01 -10.76 0.77
C ASN A 249 -2.97 -12.25 1.12
N LEU A 250 -3.00 -12.57 2.42
CA LEU A 250 -3.12 -13.93 2.89
C LEU A 250 -4.44 -14.54 2.45
N SER A 251 -5.57 -13.86 2.68
CA SER A 251 -6.88 -14.36 2.23
C SER A 251 -6.99 -14.53 0.71
N MET A 252 -6.27 -13.73 -0.09
CA MET A 252 -6.22 -13.89 -1.55
C MET A 252 -5.48 -15.16 -1.99
N LEU A 253 -4.46 -15.60 -1.24
CA LEU A 253 -3.74 -16.84 -1.54
C LEU A 253 -4.51 -18.08 -1.06
N LEU A 254 -5.35 -17.92 -0.03
CA LEU A 254 -6.11 -19.01 0.58
C LEU A 254 -7.42 -19.34 -0.17
N VAL A 255 -7.82 -18.53 -1.16
CA VAL A 255 -9.05 -18.65 -1.96
C VAL A 255 -8.70 -19.07 -3.38
#